data_AF-M9UCA1-F1
#
_entry.id   AF-M9UCA1-F1
#
_cell.length_a   1.000
_cell.length_b   1.000
_cell.length_c   1.000
_cell.angle_alpha   90.00
_cell.angle_beta   90.00
_cell.angle_gamma   90.00
#
_symmetry.space_group_name_H-M   'P 1'
#
loop_
_entity.id
_entity.type
_entity.pdbx_description
1 polymer ?
#
loop_
_entity_poly.entity_id
_entity_poly.type
_entity_poly.pdbx_seq_one_letter_code
_entity_poly.pdbx_strand_id
1 'polypeptide(L)' 'MIASLLVRHDNLPAVNVYKAIGFIEYEETLWIDVNTGLKPYIFYIRDYGI' A
#
# COMPACT_ATOMS: atom_id res chain seq x y z
N MET A 1 15.17 10.11 3.48
CA MET A 1 14.83 9.37 2.23
C MET A 1 13.43 8.80 2.37
N ILE A 2 12.57 8.87 1.35
CA ILE A 2 11.18 8.38 1.39
C ILE A 2 11.05 7.12 0.53
N ALA A 3 10.42 6.07 1.07
CA ALA A 3 9.95 4.92 0.32
C ALA A 3 8.43 4.95 0.18
N SER A 4 7.92 4.53 -0.97
CA SER A 4 6.48 4.40 -1.21
C SER A 4 6.15 3.08 -1.92
N LEU A 5 4.94 2.59 -1.68
CA LEU A 5 4.43 1.37 -2.30
C LEU A 5 2.91 1.40 -2.37
N LEU A 6 2.36 0.73 -3.37
CA LEU A 6 0.92 0.61 -3.61
C LEU A 6 0.51 -0.85 -3.41
N VAL A 7 -0.46 -1.11 -2.53
CA VAL A 7 -0.83 -2.48 -2.11
C VAL A 7 -2.32 -2.66 -2.28
N ARG A 8 -2.74 -3.79 -2.87
CA ARG A 8 -4.17 -4.11 -2.97
C ARG A 8 -4.76 -4.25 -1.58
N HIS A 9 -5.88 -3.57 -1.32
CA HIS A 9 -6.46 -3.47 0.03
C HIS A 9 -6.80 -4.85 0.62
N ASP A 10 -7.16 -5.83 -0.22
CA ASP A 10 -7.46 -7.20 0.21
C ASP A 10 -6.22 -8.11 0.39
N ASN A 11 -5.01 -7.63 0.12
CA ASN A 11 -3.76 -8.36 0.36
C ASN A 11 -3.34 -8.22 1.84
N LEU A 12 -4.13 -8.82 2.73
CA LEU A 12 -3.93 -8.74 4.19
C LEU A 12 -2.52 -9.10 4.65
N PRO A 13 -1.83 -10.13 4.09
CA PRO A 13 -0.44 -10.42 4.47
C PRO A 13 0.50 -9.23 4.20
N ALA A 14 0.37 -8.59 3.03
CA ALA A 14 1.19 -7.45 2.68
C ALA A 14 0.88 -6.23 3.57
N VAL A 15 -0.41 -5.92 3.77
CA VAL A 15 -0.86 -4.83 4.65
C VAL A 15 -0.27 -4.97 6.05
N ASN A 16 -0.32 -6.18 6.62
CA ASN A 16 0.21 -6.44 7.96
C ASN A 16 1.73 -6.22 8.04
N VAL A 17 2.48 -6.70 7.05
CA VAL A 17 3.94 -6.53 7.01
C VAL A 17 4.31 -5.06 6.88
N TYR A 18 3.70 -4.31 5.95
CA TYR A 18 4.07 -2.92 5.71
C TYR A 18 3.76 -2.02 6.91
N LYS A 19 2.61 -2.22 7.56
CA LYS A 19 2.30 -1.54 8.83
C LYS A 19 3.31 -1.88 9.92
N ALA A 20 3.66 -3.17 10.08
CA ALA A 20 4.59 -3.61 11.11
C ALA A 20 6.01 -3.04 10.94
N ILE A 21 6.44 -2.79 9.69
CA ILE A 21 7.74 -2.19 9.41
C ILE A 21 7.68 -0.66 9.31
N GLY A 22 6.59 -0.02 9.72
CA GLY A 22 6.51 1.44 9.87
C GLY A 22 6.14 2.21 8.60
N PHE A 23 5.54 1.56 7.60
CA PHE A 23 4.82 2.29 6.57
C PHE A 23 3.47 2.77 7.13
N ILE A 24 3.08 3.98 6.73
CA ILE A 24 1.80 4.59 7.07
C ILE A 24 0.93 4.71 5.83
N GLU A 25 -0.38 4.57 6.01
CA GLU A 25 -1.37 4.78 4.96
C GLU A 25 -1.42 6.28 4.61
N TYR A 26 -1.38 6.58 3.32
CA TYR A 26 -1.43 7.93 2.81
C TYR A 26 -2.73 8.20 2.06
N GLU A 27 -3.10 7.31 1.14
CA GLU A 27 -4.29 7.48 0.29
C GLU A 27 -4.82 6.11 -0.18
N GLU A 28 -6.13 6.01 -0.43
CA GLU A 28 -6.75 4.87 -1.10
C GLU A 28 -7.17 5.25 -2.53
N THR A 29 -6.99 4.35 -3.47
CA THR A 29 -7.28 4.57 -4.89
C THR A 29 -7.81 3.29 -5.56
N LEU A 30 -8.64 3.44 -6.59
CA LEU A 30 -9.12 2.32 -7.39
C LEU A 30 -8.17 2.05 -8.56
N TRP A 31 -7.74 0.80 -8.70
CA TRP A 31 -6.90 0.35 -9.82
C TRP A 31 -7.53 -0.81 -10.57
N ILE A 32 -7.26 -0.88 -11.87
CA ILE A 32 -7.69 -1.97 -12.72
C ILE A 32 -6.66 -3.09 -12.62
N ASP A 33 -7.06 -4.19 -12.00
CA ASP A 33 -6.27 -5.42 -11.92
C ASP A 33 -6.61 -6.34 -13.10
N VAL A 34 -5.57 -6.86 -13.74
CA VAL A 34 -5.72 -7.74 -14.90
C VAL A 34 -6.42 -9.01 -14.42
N ASN A 35 -7.56 -9.32 -15.04
CA ASN A 35 -8.46 -10.45 -14.72
C ASN A 35 -9.43 -10.29 -13.54
N THR A 36 -9.31 -9.25 -12.71
CA THR A 36 -10.24 -9.07 -11.56
C THR A 36 -10.99 -7.74 -11.55
N GLY A 37 -10.67 -6.83 -12.48
CA GLY A 37 -11.39 -5.57 -12.67
C GLY A 37 -10.93 -4.48 -11.70
N LEU A 38 -11.81 -3.52 -11.41
CA LEU A 38 -11.51 -2.44 -10.47
C LEU A 38 -11.40 -2.97 -9.04
N LYS A 39 -10.29 -2.67 -8.38
CA LYS A 39 -9.99 -3.06 -7.00
C LYS A 39 -9.42 -1.88 -6.22
N PRO A 40 -9.72 -1.77 -4.91
CA PRO A 40 -9.10 -0.78 -4.04
C PRO A 40 -7.64 -1.13 -3.74
N TYR A 41 -6.79 -0.12 -3.77
CA TYR A 41 -5.37 -0.16 -3.40
C TYR A 41 -5.06 0.97 -2.44
N ILE A 42 -4.14 0.73 -1.52
CA ILE A 42 -3.69 1.70 -0.52
C ILE A 42 -2.26 2.09 -0.85
N PHE A 43 -2.02 3.39 -0.91
CA PHE A 43 -0.70 3.99 -1.02
C PHE A 43 -0.10 4.12 0.36
N TYR A 44 1.07 3.50 0.54
CA TYR A 44 1.83 3.51 1.77
C TYR A 44 3.11 4.31 1.58
N ILE A 45 3.48 5.09 2.60
CA ILE A 45 4.74 5.84 2.64
C ILE A 45 5.49 5.52 3.93
N ARG A 46 6.83 5.55 3.86
CA ARG A 46 7.70 5.51 5.03
C ARG A 46 8.84 6.51 4.83
N ASP A 47 8.95 7.44 5.76
CA ASP A 47 10.10 8.34 5.86
C ASP A 47 11.14 7.75 6.82
N TYR A 48 12.39 7.70 6.39
CA TYR A 48 13.51 7.19 7.19
C TYR A 48 14.22 8.30 8.00
N GLY A 49 13.87 9.57 7.81
CA GLY A 49 14.40 10.68 8.62
C GLY A 49 15.90 10.97 8.48
N ILE A 50 16.58 10.28 7.56
CA ILE A 50 17.96 10.53 7.10
C ILE A 50 17.99 11.49 5.91
#